data_AF-A0A0Q0P9Y4-F1
#
_entry.id   AF-A0A0Q0P9Y4-F1
#
_cell.length_a   1.000
_cell.length_b   1.000
_cell.length_c   1.000
_cell.angle_alpha   90.00
_cell.angle_beta   90.00
_cell.angle_gamma   90.00
#
_symmetry.space_group_name_H-M   'P 1'
#
loop_
_entity.id
_entity.type
_entity.pdbx_description
1 polymer ?
#
loop_
_entity_poly.entity_id
_entity_poly.type
_entity_poly.pdbx_seq_one_letter_code
_entity_poly.pdbx_strand_id
1 'polypeptide(L)'
;MNSFKAYLLLCFLLVVTCHTYADDVSWQWQSDLEKAILKADTSVQNIELGSYWDTRYRAAVFSVANSISIGWSSRGFNPEIYNTVLNDIWNNTSQKHLLNDNLIRLSSLTWRLNLKNRCFDANVNKSRARKYIIEMINSDENVLKDSAISGLGLLGEREDVDMLIELLINNQNTFVGSSALSSLLLVEGDYALEMLRTNMQKVSNDSLKQQIKEELSFIRVSDDKCAE
;
A
#
# COMPACT_ATOMS: atom_id res chain seq x y z
N MET A 1 69.89 -31.68 8.95
CA MET A 1 69.45 -32.34 7.72
C MET A 1 68.56 -33.51 8.12
N ASN A 2 67.24 -33.37 7.91
CA ASN A 2 66.16 -34.38 7.99
C ASN A 2 65.96 -35.14 9.33
N SER A 3 64.77 -35.49 9.81
CA SER A 3 63.36 -35.16 9.59
C SER A 3 62.56 -36.13 10.47
N PHE A 4 61.47 -35.66 11.09
CA PHE A 4 60.22 -36.37 11.48
C PHE A 4 59.76 -36.19 12.93
N LYS A 5 58.58 -35.57 13.02
CA LYS A 5 57.69 -35.44 14.19
C LYS A 5 56.87 -36.73 14.35
N ALA A 6 56.47 -37.06 15.58
CA ALA A 6 55.29 -37.90 15.85
C ALA A 6 54.66 -37.59 17.22
N TYR A 7 53.45 -37.03 17.14
CA TYR A 7 52.27 -37.16 18.01
C TYR A 7 52.35 -36.91 19.52
N LEU A 8 51.90 -35.71 19.93
CA LEU A 8 51.28 -35.47 21.23
C LEU A 8 49.76 -35.62 21.07
N LEU A 9 49.18 -36.64 21.71
CA LEU A 9 47.73 -36.72 21.95
C LEU A 9 47.36 -35.63 22.97
N LEU A 10 46.45 -34.73 22.59
CA LEU A 10 45.75 -33.87 23.54
C LEU A 10 44.25 -33.99 23.24
N CYS A 11 43.57 -34.70 24.14
CA CYS A 11 42.12 -34.81 24.20
C CYS A 11 41.51 -33.41 24.34
N PHE A 12 40.92 -32.91 23.26
CA PHE A 12 40.01 -31.76 23.33
C PHE A 12 38.64 -32.26 23.78
N LEU A 13 38.24 -31.81 24.97
CA LEU A 13 36.85 -31.84 25.43
C LEU A 13 35.98 -31.10 24.41
N LEU A 14 35.15 -31.84 23.68
CA LEU A 14 34.05 -31.31 22.89
C LEU A 14 32.96 -30.82 23.85
N VAL A 15 33.03 -29.54 24.24
CA VAL A 15 31.83 -28.82 24.66
C VAL A 15 31.07 -28.52 23.38
N VAL A 16 30.06 -29.36 23.08
CA VAL A 16 29.07 -29.05 22.05
C VAL A 16 28.23 -27.89 22.57
N THR A 17 28.67 -26.66 22.31
CA THR A 17 27.76 -25.51 22.35
C THR A 17 26.87 -25.62 21.13
N CYS A 18 25.68 -26.19 21.34
CA CYS A 18 24.56 -26.13 20.42
C CYS A 18 24.22 -24.66 20.19
N HIS A 19 24.85 -24.03 19.19
CA HIS A 19 24.34 -22.78 18.65
C HIS A 19 23.20 -23.19 17.74
N THR A 20 21.98 -23.10 18.25
CA THR A 20 20.80 -23.01 17.41
C THR A 20 20.98 -21.76 16.56
N TYR A 21 21.50 -21.93 15.34
CA TYR A 21 21.27 -20.98 14.25
C TYR A 21 19.77 -20.99 13.99
N ALA A 22 19.04 -20.17 14.75
CA ALA A 22 17.76 -19.66 14.30
C ALA A 22 18.12 -18.67 13.19
N ASP A 23 18.16 -19.17 11.95
CA ASP A 23 18.45 -18.36 10.78
C ASP A 23 17.55 -17.12 10.76
N ASP A 24 18.20 -15.95 10.84
CA ASP A 24 17.65 -14.65 10.45
C ASP A 24 17.01 -14.80 9.07
N VAL A 25 15.68 -14.87 9.00
CA VAL A 25 14.99 -14.77 7.72
C VAL A 25 15.08 -13.31 7.27
N SER A 26 16.19 -12.98 6.60
CA SER A 26 16.37 -11.67 5.98
C SER A 26 15.17 -11.36 5.10
N TRP A 27 14.62 -10.16 5.25
CA TRP A 27 13.44 -9.75 4.50
C TRP A 27 13.79 -9.52 3.02
N GLN A 28 13.66 -10.56 2.19
CA GLN A 28 14.11 -10.55 0.78
C GLN A 28 13.23 -9.71 -0.17
N TRP A 29 12.10 -9.19 0.32
CA TRP A 29 11.11 -8.46 -0.46
C TRP A 29 11.71 -7.34 -1.30
N GLN A 30 12.63 -6.55 -0.74
CA GLN A 30 13.24 -5.44 -1.47
C GLN A 30 13.99 -5.93 -2.72
N SER A 31 14.82 -6.97 -2.58
CA SER A 31 15.56 -7.54 -3.71
C SER A 31 14.62 -8.11 -4.77
N ASP A 32 13.53 -8.74 -4.37
CA ASP A 32 12.56 -9.31 -5.30
C ASP A 32 11.74 -8.23 -6.00
N LEU A 33 11.39 -7.15 -5.31
CA LEU A 33 10.76 -5.97 -5.92
C LEU A 33 11.69 -5.28 -6.92
N GLU A 34 12.97 -5.11 -6.59
CA GLU A 34 13.97 -4.54 -7.51
C GLU A 34 14.08 -5.37 -8.80
N LYS A 35 14.12 -6.71 -8.70
CA LYS A 35 14.09 -7.60 -9.86
C LYS A 35 12.80 -7.46 -10.66
N ALA A 36 11.65 -7.36 -9.98
CA ALA A 36 10.35 -7.20 -10.62
C ALA A 36 10.29 -5.87 -11.41
N ILE A 37 10.74 -4.77 -10.80
CA ILE A 37 10.81 -3.45 -11.45
C ILE A 37 11.72 -3.51 -12.68
N LEU A 38 12.93 -4.04 -12.54
CA LEU A 38 13.88 -4.13 -13.66
C LEU A 38 13.30 -4.91 -14.85
N LYS A 39 12.71 -6.08 -14.57
CA LYS A 39 12.09 -6.93 -15.59
C LYS A 39 10.91 -6.22 -16.26
N ALA A 40 10.03 -5.63 -15.47
CA ALA A 40 8.84 -4.94 -15.95
C ALA A 40 9.22 -3.74 -16.82
N ASP A 41 10.09 -2.85 -16.33
CA ASP A 41 10.57 -1.65 -17.03
C ASP A 41 11.20 -2.00 -18.38
N THR A 42 12.11 -2.99 -18.40
CA THR A 42 12.76 -3.45 -19.64
C THR A 42 11.75 -3.96 -20.67
N SER A 43 10.69 -4.63 -20.22
CA SER A 43 9.70 -5.23 -21.13
C SER A 43 8.78 -4.23 -21.82
N VAL A 44 8.69 -2.99 -21.29
CA VAL A 44 7.74 -1.97 -21.75
C VAL A 44 8.37 -0.59 -21.94
N GLN A 45 9.71 -0.49 -21.93
CA GLN A 45 10.45 0.77 -22.09
C GLN A 45 10.06 1.59 -23.34
N ASN A 46 9.55 0.93 -24.38
CA ASN A 46 9.13 1.56 -25.65
C ASN A 46 7.60 1.71 -25.77
N ILE A 47 6.84 1.47 -24.69
CA ILE A 47 5.40 1.60 -24.65
C ILE A 47 5.04 2.89 -23.90
N GLU A 48 4.07 3.63 -24.43
CA GLU A 48 3.55 4.85 -23.81
C GLU A 48 2.96 4.56 -22.43
N LEU A 49 3.26 5.42 -21.45
CA LEU A 49 2.73 5.27 -20.10
C LEU A 49 1.21 5.40 -20.09
N GLY A 50 0.55 4.62 -19.23
CA GLY A 50 -0.91 4.58 -19.17
C GLY A 50 -1.58 3.75 -20.26
N SER A 51 -0.82 2.99 -21.07
CA SER A 51 -1.36 2.06 -22.07
C SER A 51 -1.99 0.81 -21.43
N TYR A 52 -2.94 0.96 -20.50
CA TYR A 52 -3.53 -0.15 -19.74
C TYR A 52 -4.31 -1.16 -20.61
N TRP A 53 -4.66 -0.79 -21.84
CA TRP A 53 -5.22 -1.68 -22.84
C TRP A 53 -4.20 -2.66 -23.43
N ASP A 54 -2.90 -2.32 -23.42
CA ASP A 54 -1.84 -3.23 -23.86
C ASP A 54 -1.59 -4.28 -22.77
N THR A 55 -1.79 -5.55 -23.14
CA THR A 55 -1.68 -6.67 -22.19
C THR A 55 -0.30 -6.77 -21.55
N ARG A 56 0.79 -6.45 -22.27
CA ARG A 56 2.15 -6.51 -21.72
C ARG A 56 2.40 -5.33 -20.79
N TYR A 57 1.99 -4.13 -21.19
CA TYR A 57 2.06 -2.94 -20.34
C TYR A 57 1.32 -3.15 -19.02
N ARG A 58 0.06 -3.58 -19.12
CA ARG A 58 -0.77 -3.89 -17.96
C ARG A 58 -0.11 -4.96 -17.08
N ALA A 59 0.38 -6.06 -17.66
CA ALA A 59 1.06 -7.10 -16.87
C ALA A 59 2.30 -6.57 -16.14
N ALA A 60 3.10 -5.72 -16.78
CA ALA A 60 4.28 -5.09 -16.18
C ALA A 60 3.90 -4.19 -14.99
N VAL A 61 2.94 -3.28 -15.17
CA VAL A 61 2.45 -2.39 -14.12
C VAL A 61 1.89 -3.17 -12.93
N PHE A 62 0.97 -4.11 -13.17
CA PHE A 62 0.34 -4.88 -12.11
C PHE A 62 1.34 -5.81 -11.40
N SER A 63 2.36 -6.31 -12.10
CA SER A 63 3.43 -7.07 -11.44
C SER A 63 4.15 -6.23 -10.40
N VAL A 64 4.49 -4.98 -10.71
CA VAL A 64 5.17 -4.08 -9.75
C VAL A 64 4.23 -3.69 -8.61
N ALA A 65 2.98 -3.31 -8.91
CA ALA A 65 1.99 -2.95 -7.90
C ALA A 65 1.69 -4.10 -6.92
N ASN A 66 1.61 -5.34 -7.43
CA ASN A 66 1.45 -6.54 -6.60
C ASN A 66 2.68 -6.79 -5.73
N SER A 67 3.90 -6.64 -6.27
CA SER A 67 5.13 -6.76 -5.49
C SER A 67 5.20 -5.71 -4.37
N ILE A 68 4.76 -4.47 -4.62
CA ILE A 68 4.62 -3.44 -3.56
C ILE A 68 3.70 -3.93 -2.43
N SER A 69 2.53 -4.46 -2.77
CA SER A 69 1.54 -4.97 -1.80
C SER A 69 2.07 -6.15 -0.98
N ILE A 70 2.79 -7.09 -1.60
CA ILE A 70 3.37 -8.27 -0.91
C ILE A 70 4.30 -7.86 0.23
N GLY A 71 5.00 -6.73 0.11
CA GLY A 71 5.87 -6.25 1.18
C GLY A 71 5.14 -6.09 2.51
N TRP A 72 3.91 -5.58 2.48
CA TRP A 72 3.10 -5.37 3.68
C TRP A 72 2.82 -6.63 4.50
N SER A 73 2.60 -7.76 3.83
CA SER A 73 2.19 -9.03 4.47
C SER A 73 3.33 -10.02 4.66
N SER A 74 4.53 -9.68 4.20
CA SER A 74 5.67 -10.58 4.19
C SER A 74 6.34 -10.75 5.56
N ARG A 75 6.92 -11.94 5.79
CA ARG A 75 7.65 -12.26 7.02
C ARG A 75 8.90 -11.39 7.13
N GLY A 76 9.17 -10.86 8.32
CA GLY A 76 10.31 -9.97 8.56
C GLY A 76 10.07 -8.52 8.14
N PHE A 77 8.80 -8.14 7.92
CA PHE A 77 8.40 -6.77 7.61
C PHE A 77 9.09 -5.74 8.50
N ASN A 78 9.71 -4.74 7.88
CA ASN A 78 10.28 -3.59 8.54
C ASN A 78 9.64 -2.31 7.95
N PRO A 79 8.91 -1.51 8.74
CA PRO A 79 8.17 -0.35 8.22
C PRO A 79 9.09 0.77 7.72
N GLU A 80 10.29 0.94 8.28
CA GLU A 80 11.26 1.95 7.84
C GLU A 80 11.80 1.63 6.45
N ILE A 81 12.23 0.37 6.25
CA ILE A 81 12.73 -0.10 4.96
C ILE A 81 11.59 -0.06 3.92
N TYR A 82 10.38 -0.53 4.29
CA TYR A 82 9.20 -0.47 3.43
C TYR A 82 8.92 0.97 2.98
N ASN A 83 8.81 1.90 3.93
CA ASN A 83 8.55 3.31 3.66
C ASN A 83 9.62 3.94 2.77
N THR A 84 10.88 3.63 3.01
CA THR A 84 12.01 4.14 2.22
C THR A 84 11.88 3.72 0.76
N VAL A 85 11.69 2.41 0.51
CA VAL A 85 11.53 1.87 -0.85
C VAL A 85 10.30 2.44 -1.55
N LEU A 86 9.17 2.58 -0.84
CA LEU A 86 7.98 3.18 -1.42
C LEU A 86 8.16 4.68 -1.71
N ASN A 87 8.93 5.40 -0.89
CA ASN A 87 9.26 6.80 -1.15
C ASN A 87 10.15 6.96 -2.39
N ASP A 88 11.07 6.02 -2.61
CA ASP A 88 11.90 5.99 -3.82
C ASP A 88 11.07 5.74 -5.08
N ILE A 89 10.11 4.81 -5.01
CA ILE A 89 9.16 4.54 -6.10
C ILE A 89 8.28 5.76 -6.37
N TRP A 90 7.71 6.37 -5.33
CA TRP A 90 6.86 7.55 -5.44
C TRP A 90 7.55 8.73 -6.13
N ASN A 91 8.84 8.94 -5.85
CA ASN A 91 9.64 10.00 -6.45
C ASN A 91 10.42 9.56 -7.70
N ASN A 92 10.31 8.29 -8.10
CA ASN A 92 11.11 7.66 -9.15
C ASN A 92 12.60 8.01 -9.06
N THR A 93 13.21 7.82 -7.89
CA THR A 93 14.62 8.18 -7.65
C THR A 93 15.58 7.39 -8.54
N SER A 94 15.21 6.16 -8.93
CA SER A 94 15.95 5.28 -9.83
C SER A 94 15.78 5.59 -11.32
N GLN A 95 14.99 6.61 -11.68
CA GLN A 95 14.80 7.11 -13.05
C GLN A 95 14.39 6.02 -14.04
N LYS A 96 13.49 5.12 -13.63
CA LYS A 96 12.93 4.07 -14.49
C LYS A 96 11.72 4.60 -15.24
N HIS A 97 11.57 4.23 -16.51
CA HIS A 97 10.45 4.68 -17.35
C HIS A 97 9.12 4.29 -16.71
N LEU A 98 8.97 3.02 -16.37
CA LEU A 98 7.75 2.43 -15.85
C LEU A 98 7.35 3.01 -14.47
N LEU A 99 8.30 3.46 -13.65
CA LEU A 99 7.98 4.08 -12.35
C LEU A 99 7.35 5.48 -12.46
N ASN A 100 7.23 6.02 -13.68
CA ASN A 100 6.39 7.18 -13.96
C ASN A 100 4.92 6.82 -14.21
N ASP A 101 4.58 5.52 -14.27
CA ASP A 101 3.20 5.07 -14.36
C ASP A 101 2.39 5.48 -13.11
N ASN A 102 1.19 5.99 -13.36
CA ASN A 102 0.36 6.56 -12.32
C ASN A 102 -0.13 5.52 -11.31
N LEU A 103 -0.41 4.28 -11.75
CA LEU A 103 -0.89 3.22 -10.85
C LEU A 103 0.22 2.73 -9.93
N ILE A 104 1.47 2.65 -10.42
CA ILE A 104 2.62 2.29 -9.58
C ILE A 104 2.86 3.38 -8.52
N ARG A 105 2.89 4.64 -8.94
CA ARG A 105 3.05 5.77 -8.03
C ARG A 105 1.95 5.82 -6.99
N LEU A 106 0.70 5.70 -7.43
CA LEU A 106 -0.46 5.68 -6.52
C LEU A 106 -0.40 4.50 -5.55
N SER A 107 -0.03 3.31 -6.02
CA SER A 107 0.18 2.13 -5.16
C SER A 107 1.23 2.39 -4.08
N SER A 108 2.39 2.97 -4.45
CA SER A 108 3.41 3.32 -3.46
C SER A 108 2.93 4.36 -2.45
N LEU A 109 2.16 5.36 -2.90
CA LEU A 109 1.61 6.40 -2.03
C LEU A 109 0.56 5.83 -1.07
N THR A 110 -0.39 5.03 -1.55
CA THR A 110 -1.45 4.47 -0.71
C THR A 110 -0.87 3.53 0.34
N TRP A 111 0.08 2.68 -0.01
CA TRP A 111 0.75 1.82 0.97
C TRP A 111 1.56 2.60 2.01
N ARG A 112 2.14 3.75 1.64
CA ARG A 112 2.77 4.66 2.62
C ARG A 112 1.76 5.28 3.55
N LEU A 113 0.63 5.76 3.04
CA LEU A 113 -0.46 6.29 3.88
C LEU A 113 -1.00 5.21 4.83
N ASN A 114 -1.05 3.96 4.37
CA ASN A 114 -1.53 2.81 5.14
C ASN A 114 -0.59 2.40 6.30
N LEU A 115 0.67 2.86 6.33
CA LEU A 115 1.60 2.54 7.42
C LEU A 115 1.13 3.03 8.79
N LYS A 116 0.24 4.02 8.84
CA LYS A 116 -0.43 4.44 10.08
C LYS A 116 -1.15 3.28 10.79
N ASN A 117 -1.67 2.31 10.03
CA ASN A 117 -2.33 1.11 10.58
C ASN A 117 -1.35 0.11 11.22
N ARG A 118 -0.04 0.39 11.14
CA ARG A 118 1.03 -0.28 11.88
C ARG A 118 1.76 0.69 12.82
N CYS A 119 1.11 1.79 13.18
CA CYS A 119 1.63 2.80 14.09
C CYS A 119 2.97 3.40 13.63
N PHE A 120 3.14 3.50 12.31
CA PHE A 120 4.34 4.08 11.70
C PHE A 120 3.98 5.35 10.92
N ASP A 121 4.56 6.48 11.33
CA ASP A 121 4.46 7.72 10.60
C ASP A 121 5.40 7.72 9.38
N ALA A 122 4.80 7.57 8.20
CA ALA A 122 5.51 7.57 6.93
C ALA A 122 6.02 8.96 6.48
N ASN A 123 5.71 10.02 7.25
CA ASN A 123 6.02 11.43 6.97
C ASN A 123 5.62 11.82 5.53
N VAL A 124 4.40 11.43 5.14
CA VAL A 124 3.85 11.76 3.82
C VAL A 124 3.43 13.22 3.81
N ASN A 125 3.91 14.00 2.83
CA ASN A 125 3.37 15.33 2.57
C ASN A 125 1.93 15.20 2.05
N LYS A 126 0.96 15.32 2.97
CA LYS A 126 -0.46 15.10 2.68
C LYS A 126 -1.03 16.06 1.65
N SER A 127 -0.57 17.31 1.61
CA SER A 127 -1.00 18.28 0.59
C SER A 127 -0.59 17.84 -0.83
N ARG A 128 0.67 17.40 -1.00
CA ARG A 128 1.16 16.85 -2.27
C ARG A 128 0.43 15.56 -2.64
N ALA A 129 0.21 14.68 -1.67
CA ALA A 129 -0.51 13.42 -1.86
C ALA A 129 -1.95 13.66 -2.34
N ARG A 130 -2.68 14.53 -1.64
CA ARG A 130 -4.07 14.90 -1.95
C ARG A 130 -4.21 15.47 -3.35
N LYS A 131 -3.34 16.41 -3.74
CA LYS A 131 -3.36 16.99 -5.09
C LYS A 131 -3.25 15.89 -6.16
N TYR A 132 -2.32 14.96 -5.98
CA TYR A 132 -2.14 13.85 -6.92
C TYR A 132 -3.31 12.87 -6.91
N ILE A 133 -3.86 12.54 -5.73
CA ILE A 133 -5.04 11.69 -5.60
C ILE A 133 -6.23 12.30 -6.34
N ILE A 134 -6.49 13.60 -6.19
CA ILE A 134 -7.57 14.31 -6.89
C ILE A 134 -7.37 14.27 -8.41
N GLU A 135 -6.13 14.42 -8.89
CA GLU A 135 -5.82 14.26 -10.31
C GLU A 135 -6.21 12.86 -10.82
N MET A 136 -5.92 11.82 -10.05
CA MET A 136 -6.22 10.43 -10.42
C MET A 136 -7.70 10.07 -10.31
N ILE A 137 -8.45 10.68 -9.39
CA ILE A 137 -9.93 10.56 -9.33
C ILE A 137 -10.58 11.07 -10.62
N ASN A 138 -9.97 12.08 -11.25
CA ASN A 138 -10.44 12.69 -12.50
C ASN A 138 -9.86 12.02 -13.76
N SER A 139 -9.05 10.97 -13.63
CA SER A 139 -8.54 10.19 -14.77
C SER A 139 -9.68 9.51 -15.54
N ASP A 140 -9.50 9.16 -16.81
CA ASP A 140 -10.47 8.31 -17.53
C ASP A 140 -10.32 6.82 -17.20
N GLU A 141 -9.23 6.44 -16.53
CA GLU A 141 -8.90 5.06 -16.20
C GLU A 141 -9.52 4.62 -14.87
N ASN A 142 -10.48 3.68 -14.93
CA ASN A 142 -11.22 3.23 -13.74
C ASN A 142 -10.31 2.67 -12.63
N VAL A 143 -9.20 2.01 -13.00
CA VAL A 143 -8.22 1.48 -12.02
C VAL A 143 -7.53 2.61 -11.25
N LEU A 144 -7.29 3.76 -11.88
CA LEU A 144 -6.71 4.92 -11.22
C LEU A 144 -7.75 5.58 -10.31
N LYS A 145 -9.00 5.72 -10.76
CA LYS A 145 -10.09 6.24 -9.92
C LYS A 145 -10.25 5.45 -8.63
N ASP A 146 -10.38 4.13 -8.75
CA ASP A 146 -10.63 3.25 -7.61
C ASP A 146 -9.50 3.31 -6.57
N SER A 147 -8.25 3.21 -7.04
CA SER A 147 -7.07 3.30 -6.18
C SER A 147 -6.95 4.70 -5.53
N ALA A 148 -7.36 5.76 -6.23
CA ALA A 148 -7.27 7.12 -5.73
C ALA A 148 -8.33 7.41 -4.67
N ILE A 149 -9.56 6.95 -4.88
CA ILE A 149 -10.65 7.02 -3.90
C ILE A 149 -10.24 6.31 -2.60
N SER A 150 -9.62 5.13 -2.72
CA SER A 150 -9.05 4.42 -1.56
C SER A 150 -7.96 5.25 -0.86
N GLY A 151 -7.06 5.89 -1.63
CA GLY A 151 -6.03 6.79 -1.11
C GLY A 151 -6.60 7.98 -0.35
N LEU A 152 -7.74 8.51 -0.78
CA LEU A 152 -8.44 9.61 -0.11
C LEU A 152 -8.97 9.17 1.27
N GLY A 153 -9.51 7.95 1.38
CA GLY A 153 -9.89 7.36 2.67
C GLY A 153 -8.70 7.15 3.61
N LEU A 154 -7.53 6.81 3.06
CA LEU A 154 -6.31 6.66 3.86
C LEU A 154 -5.75 7.99 4.37
N LEU A 155 -5.94 9.10 3.64
CA LEU A 155 -5.68 10.44 4.16
C LEU A 155 -6.64 10.77 5.32
N GLY A 156 -7.94 10.60 5.08
CA GLY A 156 -8.99 10.60 6.11
C GLY A 156 -9.18 11.91 6.87
N GLU A 157 -8.65 13.04 6.40
CA GLU A 157 -8.91 14.34 7.02
C GLU A 157 -10.35 14.79 6.69
N ARG A 158 -10.86 15.79 7.42
CA ARG A 158 -12.26 16.23 7.23
C ARG A 158 -12.58 16.59 5.78
N GLU A 159 -11.68 17.29 5.10
CA GLU A 159 -11.85 17.62 3.67
C GLU A 159 -11.84 16.41 2.74
N ASP A 160 -11.11 15.35 3.10
CA ASP A 160 -11.09 14.09 2.35
C ASP A 160 -12.42 13.33 2.52
N VAL A 161 -12.94 13.31 3.75
CA VAL A 161 -14.25 12.73 4.08
C VAL A 161 -15.38 13.47 3.35
N ASP A 162 -15.36 14.80 3.37
CA ASP A 162 -16.37 15.61 2.69
C ASP A 162 -16.40 15.30 1.18
N MET A 163 -15.22 15.21 0.55
CA MET A 163 -15.09 14.83 -0.85
C MET A 163 -15.58 13.40 -1.12
N LEU A 164 -15.29 12.44 -0.24
CA LEU A 164 -15.81 11.08 -0.37
C LEU A 164 -17.34 11.02 -0.26
N ILE A 165 -17.95 11.85 0.59
CA ILE A 165 -19.41 11.96 0.69
C ILE A 165 -20.02 12.51 -0.60
N GLU A 166 -19.40 13.52 -1.20
CA GLU A 166 -19.82 14.04 -2.51
C GLU A 166 -19.70 12.98 -3.60
N LEU A 167 -18.59 12.24 -3.64
CA LEU A 167 -18.39 11.14 -4.58
C LEU A 167 -19.45 10.06 -4.42
N LEU A 168 -19.77 9.66 -3.18
CA LEU A 168 -20.82 8.70 -2.87
C LEU A 168 -22.18 9.15 -3.41
N ILE A 169 -22.60 10.38 -3.10
CA ILE A 169 -23.94 10.89 -3.46
C ILE A 169 -24.05 11.07 -4.97
N ASN A 170 -23.05 11.68 -5.60
CA ASN A 170 -23.10 12.02 -7.02
C ASN A 170 -22.91 10.81 -7.94
N ASN A 171 -22.34 9.71 -7.42
CA ASN A 171 -21.98 8.52 -8.21
C ASN A 171 -22.57 7.20 -7.68
N GLN A 172 -23.65 7.28 -6.89
CA GLN A 172 -24.30 6.16 -6.19
C GLN A 172 -24.77 4.98 -7.05
N ASN A 173 -24.78 5.09 -8.38
CA ASN A 173 -25.14 4.01 -9.31
C ASN A 173 -23.95 3.51 -10.15
N THR A 174 -22.73 3.84 -9.73
CA THR A 174 -21.49 3.47 -10.42
C THR A 174 -20.50 2.87 -9.41
N PHE A 175 -19.43 2.26 -9.91
CA PHE A 175 -18.38 1.75 -9.03
C PHE A 175 -17.75 2.86 -8.16
N VAL A 176 -17.68 4.12 -8.65
CA VAL A 176 -17.13 5.26 -7.90
C VAL A 176 -17.89 5.48 -6.58
N GLY A 177 -19.21 5.36 -6.58
CA GLY A 177 -20.02 5.46 -5.36
C GLY A 177 -19.73 4.33 -4.37
N SER A 178 -19.61 3.09 -4.87
CA SER A 178 -19.25 1.94 -4.05
C SER A 178 -17.84 2.04 -3.46
N SER A 179 -16.86 2.50 -4.25
CA SER A 179 -15.49 2.74 -3.80
C SER A 179 -15.42 3.86 -2.77
N ALA A 180 -16.22 4.92 -2.95
CA ALA A 180 -16.32 6.03 -2.00
C ALA A 180 -16.90 5.57 -0.66
N LEU A 181 -18.00 4.79 -0.68
CA LEU A 181 -18.54 4.18 0.53
C LEU A 181 -17.51 3.29 1.22
N SER A 182 -16.88 2.38 0.48
CA SER A 182 -15.85 1.48 1.04
C SER A 182 -14.72 2.27 1.70
N SER A 183 -14.28 3.36 1.07
CA SER A 183 -13.22 4.22 1.60
C SER A 183 -13.66 4.98 2.84
N LEU A 184 -14.90 5.51 2.89
CA LEU A 184 -15.46 6.15 4.08
C LEU A 184 -15.50 5.19 5.29
N LEU A 185 -15.81 3.92 5.05
CA LEU A 185 -15.86 2.91 6.10
C LEU A 185 -14.49 2.54 6.67
N LEU A 186 -13.42 2.74 5.89
CA LEU A 186 -12.02 2.56 6.28
C LEU A 186 -11.42 3.77 6.99
N VAL A 187 -12.06 4.94 6.94
CA VAL A 187 -11.58 6.13 7.66
C VAL A 187 -11.71 5.86 9.17
N GLU A 188 -10.57 5.91 9.85
CA GLU A 188 -10.52 5.86 11.31
C GLU A 188 -10.98 7.21 11.85
N GLY A 189 -12.19 7.27 12.39
CA GLY A 189 -12.73 8.45 13.05
C GLY A 189 -14.25 8.58 12.95
N ASP A 190 -14.84 9.12 14.01
CA ASP A 190 -16.30 9.29 14.12
C ASP A 190 -16.87 10.24 13.06
N TYR A 191 -16.06 11.17 12.54
CA TYR A 191 -16.50 12.16 11.56
C TYR A 191 -17.04 11.50 10.29
N ALA A 192 -16.38 10.46 9.76
CA ALA A 192 -16.87 9.76 8.57
C ALA A 192 -18.23 9.09 8.81
N LEU A 193 -18.43 8.50 9.99
CA LEU A 193 -19.68 7.86 10.39
C LEU A 193 -20.80 8.88 10.63
N GLU A 194 -20.47 10.02 11.25
CA GLU A 194 -21.39 11.14 11.42
C GLU A 194 -21.83 11.69 10.06
N MET A 195 -20.89 11.88 9.13
CA MET A 195 -21.18 12.36 7.79
C MET A 195 -22.03 11.38 6.99
N LEU A 196 -21.77 10.07 7.10
CA LEU A 196 -22.63 9.03 6.53
C LEU A 196 -24.05 9.09 7.12
N ARG A 197 -24.18 9.20 8.45
CA ARG A 197 -25.47 9.26 9.15
C ARG A 197 -26.29 10.49 8.73
N THR A 198 -25.64 11.66 8.68
CA THR A 198 -26.29 12.95 8.37
C THR A 198 -26.63 13.13 6.89
N ASN A 199 -25.99 12.39 5.98
CA ASN A 199 -26.24 12.47 4.55
C ASN A 199 -26.98 11.25 3.97
N MET A 200 -27.31 10.24 4.79
CA MET A 200 -27.95 8.99 4.34
C MET A 200 -29.27 9.22 3.57
N GLN A 201 -30.02 10.29 3.87
CA GLN A 201 -31.24 10.65 3.14
C GLN A 201 -30.98 11.05 1.68
N LYS A 202 -29.77 11.53 1.36
CA LYS A 202 -29.35 11.89 -0.01
C LYS A 202 -28.92 10.67 -0.84
N VAL A 203 -28.66 9.53 -0.19
CA VAL A 203 -28.39 8.26 -0.86
C VAL A 203 -29.73 7.62 -1.25
N SER A 204 -30.00 7.58 -2.55
CA SER A 204 -31.18 6.95 -3.15
C SER A 204 -30.91 5.53 -3.66
N ASN A 205 -29.65 5.12 -3.81
CA ASN A 205 -29.34 3.72 -4.11
C ASN A 205 -29.61 2.84 -2.88
N ASP A 206 -30.59 1.94 -2.98
CA ASP A 206 -31.04 1.12 -1.86
C ASP A 206 -29.97 0.16 -1.33
N SER A 207 -29.12 -0.39 -2.20
CA SER A 207 -28.03 -1.29 -1.79
C SER A 207 -26.97 -0.56 -0.97
N LEU A 208 -26.49 0.60 -1.45
CA LEU A 208 -25.54 1.42 -0.70
C LEU A 208 -26.15 1.93 0.60
N LYS A 209 -27.42 2.34 0.57
CA LYS A 209 -28.14 2.79 1.77
C LYS A 209 -28.28 1.69 2.80
N GLN A 210 -28.51 0.44 2.37
CA GLN A 210 -28.59 -0.70 3.25
C GLN A 210 -27.22 -1.03 3.87
N GLN A 211 -26.15 -1.01 3.08
CA GLN A 211 -24.78 -1.16 3.59
C GLN A 211 -24.43 -0.11 4.65
N ILE A 212 -24.78 1.16 4.42
CA ILE A 212 -24.57 2.25 5.40
C ILE A 212 -25.32 1.94 6.71
N LYS A 213 -26.57 1.49 6.63
CA LYS A 213 -27.36 1.16 7.84
C LYS A 213 -26.76 0.01 8.62
N GLU A 214 -26.32 -1.04 7.93
CA GLU A 214 -25.66 -2.20 8.54
C GLU A 214 -24.40 -1.77 9.28
N GLU A 215 -23.54 -0.99 8.63
CA GLU A 215 -22.29 -0.48 9.23
C GLU A 215 -22.55 0.42 10.44
N LEU A 216 -23.54 1.31 10.35
CA LEU A 216 -23.92 2.20 11.46
C LEU A 216 -24.64 1.48 12.62
N SER A 217 -25.07 0.22 12.42
CA SER A 217 -25.70 -0.59 13.47
C SER A 217 -24.69 -1.23 14.42
N PHE A 218 -23.43 -1.36 13.99
CA PHE A 218 -22.37 -1.89 14.83
C PHE A 218 -21.92 -0.82 15.85
N ILE A 219 -21.81 -1.22 17.11
CA ILE A 219 -21.11 -0.44 18.13
C ILE A 219 -19.62 -0.56 17.81
N ARG A 220 -19.02 0.48 17.24
CA ARG A 220 -17.56 0.52 17.07
C ARG A 220 -16.93 0.81 18.42
N VAL A 221 -16.23 -0.18 18.97
CA VAL A 221 -15.32 0.05 20.09
C VAL A 221 -14.11 0.75 19.48
N SER A 222 -13.85 1.99 19.90
CA SER A 222 -12.63 2.70 19.51
C SER A 222 -11.45 2.03 20.19
N ASP A 223 -10.86 1.05 19.53
CA ASP A 223 -9.55 0.56 19.92
C ASP A 223 -8.52 1.55 19.39
N ASP A 224 -7.94 2.32 20.30
CA ASP A 224 -6.84 3.23 20.00
C ASP A 224 -5.60 2.37 19.66
N LYS A 225 -5.56 1.87 18.42
CA LYS A 225 -4.61 0.82 17.97
C LYS A 225 -3.14 1.23 18.10
N CYS A 226 -2.88 2.53 18.15
CA CYS A 226 -1.56 3.13 18.17
C CYS A 226 -1.34 4.08 19.35
N ALA A 227 -2.15 3.96 20.41
CA ALA A 227 -1.89 4.68 21.64
C ALA A 227 -0.52 4.31 22.23
N GLU A 228 0.23 5.34 22.64
CA GLU A 228 1.51 5.25 23.34
C GLU A 228 1.40 4.53 24.71
#